data_AF-Q795Q5-F1
#
_entry.id   AF-Q795Q5-F1
#
_cell.length_a   1.000
_cell.length_b   1.000
_cell.length_c   1.000
_cell.angle_alpha   90.00
_cell.angle_beta   90.00
_cell.angle_gamma   90.00
#
_symmetry.space_group_name_H-M   'P 1'
#
loop_
_entity.id
_entity.type
_entity.pdbx_description
1 polymer ?
#
loop_
_entity_poly.entity_id
_entity_poly.type
_entity_poly.pdbx_seq_one_letter_code
_entity_poly.pdbx_strand_id
1 'polypeptide(L)'
;MEMVLAFLGFLACLIALGYGLYHLVRYVLKKEKRFSKRLFWPLFIGGLVLLFTGAALAEPDTAAANAEKKYSALNAEYKNLTKEHEELEKEYKSVSSEAKKLKDNKEDQDKLEKLKNENSDLKKTQKSLKAEIKELQENQKQLKEDAKTAKAENETLRQDKTKLENQLKETESQTASSHEDTGSSSNNTSKSDETKTADKAEGCNIKGSRNGIYHTPGSTYYDRTTDPAEMFCSVEEAEAAGYRAPKR
;
A
#
# COMPACT_ATOMS: atom_id res chain seq x y z
N MET A 1 72.46 25.89 -34.45
CA MET A 1 72.96 27.22 -34.85
C MET A 1 71.84 28.24 -35.00
N GLU A 2 70.62 27.85 -35.37
CA GLU A 2 69.49 28.75 -35.64
C GLU A 2 69.15 29.70 -34.48
N MET A 3 68.94 29.16 -33.27
CA MET A 3 68.62 29.99 -32.10
C MET A 3 69.79 30.85 -31.61
N VAL A 4 71.03 30.60 -32.06
CA VAL A 4 72.22 31.32 -31.60
C VAL A 4 72.14 32.79 -32.01
N LEU A 5 71.70 33.09 -33.24
CA LEU A 5 71.53 34.48 -33.69
C LEU A 5 70.44 35.21 -32.90
N ALA A 6 69.32 34.55 -32.61
CA ALA A 6 68.25 35.11 -31.78
C ALA A 6 68.71 35.38 -30.35
N PHE A 7 69.47 34.45 -29.75
CA PHE A 7 70.07 34.63 -28.42
C PHE A 7 71.12 35.74 -28.38
N LEU A 8 72.00 35.85 -29.39
CA LEU A 8 72.95 36.96 -29.49
C LEU A 8 72.23 38.30 -29.67
N GLY A 9 71.18 38.35 -30.49
CA GLY A 9 70.34 39.53 -30.66
C GLY A 9 69.64 39.95 -29.36
N PHE A 10 69.06 38.98 -28.64
CA PHE A 10 68.46 39.20 -27.33
C PHE A 10 69.49 39.72 -26.31
N LEU A 11 70.68 39.13 -26.26
CA LEU A 11 71.75 39.56 -25.35
C LEU A 11 72.25 40.97 -25.70
N ALA A 12 72.37 41.31 -26.99
CA ALA A 12 72.71 42.66 -27.44
C ALA A 12 71.64 43.69 -27.02
N CYS A 13 70.35 43.34 -27.12
CA CYS A 13 69.25 44.16 -26.61
C CYS A 13 69.34 44.34 -25.09
N LEU A 14 69.63 43.29 -24.32
CA LEU A 14 69.80 43.40 -22.86
C LEU A 14 70.99 44.29 -22.48
N ILE A 15 72.13 44.16 -23.16
CA ILE A 15 73.30 45.02 -22.94
C ILE A 15 72.97 46.48 -23.27
N ALA A 16 72.26 46.73 -24.39
CA ALA A 16 71.84 48.08 -24.76
C ALA A 16 70.88 48.69 -23.73
N LEU A 17 69.87 47.93 -23.28
CA LEU A 17 68.93 48.35 -22.24
C LEU A 17 69.65 48.62 -20.91
N GLY A 18 70.58 47.74 -20.51
CA GLY A 18 71.42 47.92 -19.32
C GLY A 18 72.31 49.16 -19.41
N TYR A 19 72.93 49.42 -20.57
CA TYR A 19 73.70 50.64 -20.82
C TYR A 19 72.81 51.90 -20.77
N GLY A 20 71.60 51.83 -21.33
CA GLY A 20 70.60 52.88 -21.24
C GLY A 20 70.20 53.19 -19.80
N LEU A 21 69.90 52.15 -19.02
CA LEU A 21 69.60 52.24 -17.58
C LEU A 21 70.77 52.82 -16.79
N TYR A 22 72.00 52.37 -17.04
CA TYR A 22 73.21 52.91 -16.40
C TYR A 22 73.35 54.42 -16.62
N HIS A 23 73.19 54.89 -17.86
CA HIS A 23 73.25 56.32 -18.16
C HIS A 23 72.05 57.10 -17.64
N LEU A 24 70.86 56.50 -17.59
CA LEU A 24 69.69 57.10 -16.96
C LEU A 24 69.94 57.34 -15.46
N VAL A 25 70.46 56.34 -14.75
CA VAL A 25 70.84 56.45 -13.34
C VAL A 25 71.92 57.52 -13.13
N ARG A 26 72.94 57.56 -13.99
CA ARG A 26 74.03 58.57 -13.91
C ARG A 26 73.55 59.98 -14.24
N TYR A 27 72.60 60.12 -15.16
CA TYR A 27 71.94 61.39 -15.48
C TYR A 27 71.14 61.91 -14.27
N VAL A 28 70.39 61.03 -13.59
CA VAL A 28 69.58 61.40 -12.42
C VAL A 28 70.47 61.71 -11.21
N LEU A 29 71.46 60.87 -10.91
CA LEU A 29 72.28 61.00 -9.70
C LEU A 29 73.42 62.01 -9.81
N LYS A 30 74.08 62.11 -10.97
CA LYS A 30 75.28 62.94 -11.15
C LYS A 30 75.08 64.12 -12.10
N LYS A 31 73.86 64.32 -12.65
CA LYS A 31 73.53 65.34 -13.67
C LYS A 31 74.46 65.30 -14.90
N GLU A 32 75.11 64.17 -15.14
CA GLU A 32 76.02 64.00 -16.28
C GLU A 32 75.21 63.73 -17.55
N LYS A 33 75.32 64.62 -18.54
CA LYS A 33 74.53 64.58 -19.79
C LYS A 33 75.16 63.76 -20.92
N ARG A 34 76.26 63.03 -20.68
CA ARG A 34 76.99 62.33 -21.75
C ARG A 34 76.38 60.96 -22.09
N PHE A 35 75.15 60.92 -22.59
CA PHE A 35 74.61 59.69 -23.17
C PHE A 35 75.16 59.50 -24.59
N SER A 36 76.00 58.48 -24.79
CA SER A 36 76.55 58.18 -26.12
C SER A 36 75.50 57.47 -26.98
N LYS A 37 74.69 58.27 -27.68
CA LYS A 37 73.76 57.77 -28.71
C LYS A 37 74.46 56.92 -29.78
N ARG A 38 75.76 57.17 -30.01
CA ARG A 38 76.61 56.44 -30.94
C ARG A 38 76.84 54.97 -30.55
N LEU A 39 76.76 54.64 -29.26
CA LEU A 39 76.94 53.26 -28.80
C LEU A 39 75.58 52.55 -28.62
N PHE A 40 74.59 53.26 -28.07
CA PHE A 40 73.29 52.67 -27.74
C PHE A 40 72.48 52.24 -28.97
N TRP A 41 72.26 53.14 -29.92
CA TRP A 41 71.37 52.88 -31.05
C TRP A 41 71.84 51.75 -31.98
N PRO A 42 73.13 51.63 -32.38
CA PRO A 42 73.54 50.51 -33.21
C PRO A 42 73.47 49.16 -32.48
N LEU A 43 73.74 49.11 -31.18
CA LEU A 43 73.59 47.87 -30.39
C LEU A 43 72.12 47.46 -30.24
N PHE A 44 71.24 48.43 -29.94
CA PHE A 44 69.81 48.16 -29.75
C PHE A 44 69.12 47.78 -31.06
N ILE A 45 69.32 48.57 -32.13
CA ILE A 45 68.74 48.31 -33.44
C ILE A 45 69.36 47.05 -34.04
N GLY A 46 70.68 46.89 -33.96
CA GLY A 46 71.38 45.69 -34.43
C GLY A 46 70.92 44.43 -33.69
N GLY A 47 70.72 44.51 -32.36
CA GLY A 47 70.16 43.43 -31.56
C GLY A 47 68.74 43.05 -31.98
N LEU A 48 67.88 44.04 -32.23
CA LEU A 48 66.51 43.81 -32.75
C LEU A 48 66.53 43.16 -34.14
N VAL A 49 67.37 43.65 -35.06
CA VAL A 49 67.52 43.06 -36.39
C VAL A 49 68.00 41.61 -36.30
N LEU A 50 68.99 41.32 -35.45
CA LEU A 50 69.47 39.95 -35.22
C LEU A 50 68.41 39.05 -34.59
N LEU A 51 67.57 39.59 -33.68
CA LEU A 51 66.46 38.85 -33.07
C LEU A 51 65.41 38.46 -34.12
N PHE A 52 64.95 39.42 -34.93
CA PHE A 52 63.96 39.14 -35.98
C PHE A 52 64.53 38.26 -37.10
N THR A 53 65.77 38.49 -37.53
CA THR A 53 66.42 37.67 -38.57
C THR A 53 66.68 36.25 -38.06
N GLY A 54 67.11 36.11 -36.80
CA GLY A 54 67.30 34.82 -36.16
C GLY A 54 66.00 34.04 -35.95
N ALA A 55 64.90 34.74 -35.61
CA ALA A 55 63.58 34.12 -35.47
C ALA A 55 62.96 33.71 -36.81
N ALA A 56 63.16 34.50 -37.87
CA ALA A 56 62.64 34.18 -39.21
C ALA A 56 63.36 32.99 -39.87
N LEU A 57 64.60 32.70 -39.46
CA LEU A 57 65.37 31.53 -39.92
C LEU A 57 65.07 30.25 -39.12
N ALA A 58 64.30 30.33 -38.03
CA ALA A 58 63.85 29.14 -37.32
C ALA A 58 62.73 28.49 -38.14
N GLU A 59 62.90 27.22 -38.50
CA GLU A 59 61.86 26.47 -39.21
C GLU A 59 60.55 26.45 -38.39
N PRO A 60 59.36 26.44 -39.03
CA PRO A 60 58.07 26.41 -38.34
C PRO A 60 57.98 25.13 -37.51
N ASP A 61 58.21 25.30 -36.21
CA ASP A 61 58.51 24.24 -35.28
C ASP A 61 57.36 23.22 -35.21
N THR A 62 57.70 21.97 -35.45
CA THR A 62 56.87 20.80 -35.12
C THR A 62 56.22 20.89 -33.73
N ALA A 63 56.82 21.62 -32.79
CA ALA A 63 56.26 21.94 -31.48
C ALA A 63 54.96 22.76 -31.56
N ALA A 64 54.85 23.73 -32.47
CA ALA A 64 53.62 24.53 -32.65
C ALA A 64 52.47 23.65 -33.17
N ALA A 65 52.73 22.84 -34.20
CA ALA A 65 51.73 21.90 -34.72
C ALA A 65 51.33 20.83 -33.67
N ASN A 66 52.27 20.38 -32.83
CA ASN A 66 51.98 19.46 -31.72
C ASN A 66 51.18 20.16 -30.60
N ALA A 67 51.48 21.42 -30.30
CA ALA A 67 50.73 22.20 -29.33
C ALA A 67 49.28 22.46 -29.80
N GLU A 68 49.08 22.77 -31.07
CA GLU A 68 47.75 22.92 -31.67
C GLU A 68 46.95 21.61 -31.62
N LYS A 69 47.58 20.47 -31.93
CA LYS A 69 46.95 19.14 -31.79
C LYS A 69 46.56 18.82 -30.35
N LYS A 70 47.43 19.10 -29.38
CA LYS A 70 47.13 18.91 -27.95
C LYS A 70 46.01 19.82 -27.48
N TYR A 71 46.02 21.09 -27.90
CA TYR A 71 44.97 22.04 -27.56
C TYR A 71 43.62 21.65 -28.16
N SER A 72 43.59 21.21 -29.42
CA SER A 72 42.33 20.79 -30.06
C SER A 72 41.76 19.52 -29.41
N ALA A 73 42.61 18.55 -29.05
CA ALA A 73 42.20 17.36 -28.31
C ALA A 73 41.66 17.71 -26.92
N LEU A 74 42.36 18.57 -26.17
CA LEU A 74 41.94 19.01 -24.84
C LEU A 74 40.62 19.80 -24.87
N ASN A 75 40.42 20.65 -25.87
CA ASN A 75 39.17 21.39 -26.05
C ASN A 75 38.00 20.46 -26.43
N ALA A 76 38.25 19.40 -27.19
CA ALA A 76 37.24 18.38 -27.49
C ALA A 76 36.85 17.59 -26.22
N GLU A 77 37.84 17.20 -25.40
CA GLU A 77 37.62 16.53 -24.12
C GLU A 77 36.84 17.43 -23.14
N TYR A 78 37.21 18.70 -23.01
CA TYR A 78 36.50 19.68 -22.18
C TYR A 78 35.03 19.84 -22.60
N LYS A 79 34.74 19.89 -23.91
CA LYS A 79 33.37 19.97 -24.43
C LYS A 79 32.56 18.71 -24.13
N ASN A 80 33.16 17.54 -24.23
CA ASN A 80 32.47 16.28 -23.91
C ASN A 80 32.20 16.18 -22.41
N LEU A 81 33.19 16.47 -21.58
CA LEU A 81 33.05 16.47 -20.12
C LEU A 81 32.00 17.48 -19.63
N THR A 82 31.91 18.65 -20.28
CA THR A 82 30.87 19.65 -19.99
C THR A 82 29.47 19.09 -20.28
N LYS A 83 29.29 18.35 -21.37
CA LYS A 83 28.00 17.72 -21.71
C LYS A 83 27.65 16.61 -20.73
N GLU A 84 28.60 15.75 -20.38
CA GLU A 84 28.39 14.70 -19.39
C GLU A 84 28.00 15.27 -18.02
N HIS A 85 28.63 16.38 -17.60
CA HIS A 85 28.24 17.07 -16.38
C HIS A 85 26.81 17.64 -16.44
N GLU A 86 26.41 18.23 -17.58
CA GLU A 86 25.05 18.75 -17.76
C GLU A 86 24.00 17.63 -17.74
N GLU A 87 24.30 16.47 -18.34
CA GLU A 87 23.45 15.28 -18.32
C GLU A 87 23.34 14.70 -16.90
N LEU A 88 24.46 14.57 -16.20
CA LEU A 88 24.49 14.07 -14.82
C LEU A 88 23.75 15.01 -13.86
N GLU A 89 23.84 16.34 -14.07
CA GLU A 89 23.08 17.31 -13.29
C GLU A 89 21.56 17.19 -13.52
N LYS A 90 21.13 16.90 -14.77
CA LYS A 90 19.72 16.65 -15.09
C LYS A 90 19.23 15.35 -14.44
N GLU A 91 20.01 14.28 -14.50
CA GLU A 91 19.68 13.00 -13.87
C GLU A 91 19.56 13.15 -12.34
N TYR A 92 20.52 13.83 -11.70
CA TYR A 92 20.47 14.12 -10.27
C TYR A 92 19.23 14.92 -9.88
N LYS A 93 18.85 15.94 -10.65
CA LYS A 93 17.62 16.72 -10.41
C LYS A 93 16.37 15.87 -10.55
N SER A 94 16.32 14.99 -11.54
CA SER A 94 15.20 14.05 -11.74
C SER A 94 15.05 13.11 -10.54
N VAL A 95 16.12 12.41 -10.17
CA VAL A 95 16.14 11.47 -9.03
C VAL A 95 15.83 12.19 -7.71
N SER A 96 16.37 13.39 -7.51
CA SER A 96 16.07 14.21 -6.32
C SER A 96 14.59 14.60 -6.25
N SER A 97 13.99 14.98 -7.38
CA SER A 97 12.55 15.30 -7.44
C SER A 97 11.66 14.08 -7.19
N GLU A 98 12.06 12.90 -7.68
CA GLU A 98 11.36 11.64 -7.45
C GLU A 98 11.48 11.19 -5.99
N ALA A 99 12.67 11.29 -5.39
CA ALA A 99 12.89 11.04 -3.98
C ALA A 99 12.07 11.99 -3.08
N LYS A 100 11.89 13.25 -3.51
CA LYS A 100 11.03 14.21 -2.80
C LYS A 100 9.56 13.79 -2.88
N LYS A 101 9.05 13.39 -4.05
CA LYS A 101 7.69 12.85 -4.20
C LYS A 101 7.47 11.59 -3.35
N LEU A 102 8.47 10.73 -3.25
CA LEU A 102 8.41 9.51 -2.43
C LEU A 102 8.41 9.80 -0.92
N LYS A 103 9.16 10.83 -0.48
CA LYS A 103 9.18 11.28 0.92
C LYS A 103 7.93 12.05 1.30
N ASP A 104 7.41 12.87 0.39
CA ASP A 104 6.19 13.66 0.57
C ASP A 104 4.92 12.82 0.34
N ASN A 105 5.02 11.49 0.30
CA ASN A 105 3.88 10.56 0.27
C ASN A 105 3.19 10.51 1.65
N LYS A 106 2.81 11.70 2.13
CA LYS A 106 1.98 11.96 3.31
C LYS A 106 0.67 11.18 3.24
N GLU A 107 0.19 10.89 2.03
CA GLU A 107 -0.98 10.05 1.81
C GLU A 107 -0.76 8.61 2.32
N ASP A 108 0.43 8.03 2.15
CA ASP A 108 0.73 6.68 2.67
C ASP A 108 0.83 6.69 4.19
N GLN A 109 1.39 7.76 4.77
CA GLN A 109 1.45 7.92 6.23
C GLN A 109 0.05 8.07 6.85
N ASP A 110 -0.79 8.93 6.26
CA ASP A 110 -2.15 9.15 6.73
C ASP A 110 -3.02 7.87 6.53
N LYS A 111 -2.82 7.13 5.42
CA LYS A 111 -3.44 5.80 5.20
C LYS A 111 -2.98 4.77 6.23
N LEU A 112 -1.68 4.73 6.54
CA LEU A 112 -1.11 3.82 7.52
C LEU A 112 -1.66 4.11 8.94
N GLU A 113 -1.78 5.39 9.31
CA GLU A 113 -2.37 5.79 10.58
C GLU A 113 -3.86 5.43 10.67
N LYS A 114 -4.63 5.65 9.60
CA LYS A 114 -6.04 5.23 9.52
C LYS A 114 -6.19 3.71 9.68
N LEU A 115 -5.39 2.92 8.95
CA LEU A 115 -5.40 1.46 9.04
C LEU A 115 -5.01 0.94 10.44
N LYS A 116 -4.10 1.64 11.13
CA LYS A 116 -3.70 1.30 12.49
C LYS A 116 -4.84 1.53 13.49
N ASN A 117 -5.56 2.63 13.36
CA ASN A 117 -6.72 2.94 14.19
C ASN A 117 -7.87 1.94 13.94
N GLU A 118 -8.17 1.65 12.68
CA GLU A 118 -9.19 0.67 12.28
C GLU A 118 -8.87 -0.74 12.83
N ASN A 119 -7.62 -1.20 12.71
CA ASN A 119 -7.20 -2.47 13.31
C ASN A 119 -7.30 -2.49 14.85
N SER A 120 -7.02 -1.36 15.50
CA SER A 120 -7.17 -1.23 16.96
C SER A 120 -8.63 -1.37 17.39
N ASP A 121 -9.56 -0.74 16.67
CA ASP A 121 -10.98 -0.80 17.00
C ASP A 121 -11.59 -2.16 16.64
N LEU A 122 -11.21 -2.77 15.51
CA LEU A 122 -11.56 -4.15 15.17
C LEU A 122 -11.11 -5.13 16.27
N LYS A 123 -9.92 -4.94 16.84
CA LYS A 123 -9.42 -5.77 17.96
C LYS A 123 -10.25 -5.62 19.23
N LYS A 124 -10.73 -4.41 19.55
CA LYS A 124 -11.64 -4.18 20.70
C LYS A 124 -12.99 -4.86 20.46
N THR A 125 -13.56 -4.69 19.27
CA THR A 125 -14.82 -5.33 18.87
C THR A 125 -14.71 -6.85 18.94
N GLN A 126 -13.63 -7.43 18.40
CA GLN A 126 -13.39 -8.88 18.45
C GLN A 126 -13.27 -9.41 19.89
N LYS A 127 -12.68 -8.63 20.80
CA LYS A 127 -12.62 -8.98 22.23
C LYS A 127 -14.02 -8.93 22.88
N SER A 128 -14.85 -7.94 22.55
CA SER A 128 -16.22 -7.81 23.06
C SER A 128 -17.10 -8.96 22.58
N LEU A 129 -17.11 -9.24 21.28
CA LEU A 129 -17.89 -10.34 20.71
C LEU A 129 -17.47 -11.70 21.29
N LYS A 130 -16.18 -11.91 21.55
CA LYS A 130 -15.70 -13.14 22.19
C LYS A 130 -16.23 -13.30 23.61
N ALA A 131 -16.36 -12.20 24.37
CA ALA A 131 -16.94 -12.25 25.71
C ALA A 131 -18.44 -12.56 25.66
N GLU A 132 -19.17 -11.90 24.75
CA GLU A 132 -20.61 -12.11 24.55
C GLU A 132 -20.94 -13.54 24.07
N ILE A 133 -20.16 -14.10 23.15
CA ILE A 133 -20.31 -15.50 22.71
C ILE A 133 -20.13 -16.45 23.90
N LYS A 134 -19.17 -16.18 24.80
CA LYS A 134 -18.94 -17.01 25.99
C LYS A 134 -20.12 -16.94 26.97
N GLU A 135 -20.69 -15.76 27.15
CA GLU A 135 -21.86 -15.55 28.00
C GLU A 135 -23.10 -16.25 27.43
N LEU A 136 -23.36 -16.10 26.13
CA LEU A 136 -24.46 -16.79 25.44
C LEU A 136 -24.33 -18.31 25.52
N GLN A 137 -23.10 -18.85 25.42
CA GLN A 137 -22.87 -20.28 25.55
C GLN A 137 -23.17 -20.79 26.96
N GLU A 138 -22.83 -20.04 28.01
CA GLU A 138 -23.15 -20.42 29.39
C GLU A 138 -24.66 -20.33 29.64
N ASN A 139 -25.32 -19.28 29.14
CA ASN A 139 -26.77 -19.12 29.23
C ASN A 139 -27.52 -20.26 28.52
N GLN A 140 -27.04 -20.69 27.34
CA GLN A 140 -27.60 -21.85 26.65
C GLN A 140 -27.43 -23.14 27.45
N LYS A 141 -26.28 -23.33 28.11
CA LYS A 141 -26.03 -24.49 28.95
C LYS A 141 -26.95 -24.51 30.16
N GLN A 142 -27.13 -23.37 30.84
CA GLN A 142 -28.04 -23.25 31.97
C GLN A 142 -29.49 -23.53 31.57
N LEU A 143 -29.96 -22.91 30.48
CA LEU A 143 -31.31 -23.16 29.95
C LEU A 143 -31.56 -24.63 29.62
N LYS A 144 -30.55 -25.35 29.13
CA LYS A 144 -30.65 -26.78 28.82
C LYS A 144 -30.80 -27.63 30.09
N GLU A 145 -30.08 -27.31 31.16
CA GLU A 145 -30.21 -28.01 32.44
C GLU A 145 -31.53 -27.69 33.14
N ASP A 146 -31.98 -26.43 33.08
CA ASP A 146 -33.29 -26.02 33.62
C ASP A 146 -34.43 -26.73 32.88
N ALA A 147 -34.36 -26.83 31.55
CA ALA A 147 -35.34 -27.56 30.75
C ALA A 147 -35.37 -29.07 31.08
N LYS A 148 -34.19 -29.68 31.34
CA LYS A 148 -34.09 -31.08 31.75
C LYS A 148 -34.74 -31.32 33.12
N THR A 149 -34.49 -30.40 34.06
CA THR A 149 -35.06 -30.46 35.41
C THR A 149 -36.58 -30.29 35.38
N ALA A 150 -37.08 -29.29 34.67
CA ALA A 150 -38.51 -29.05 34.50
C ALA A 150 -39.22 -30.23 33.79
N LYS A 151 -38.55 -30.89 32.84
CA LYS A 151 -39.09 -32.09 32.18
C LYS A 151 -39.20 -33.26 33.14
N ALA A 152 -38.19 -33.50 33.97
CA ALA A 152 -38.21 -34.55 34.99
C ALA A 152 -39.32 -34.30 36.03
N GLU A 153 -39.45 -33.07 36.52
CA GLU A 153 -40.49 -32.67 37.47
C GLU A 153 -41.90 -32.86 36.90
N ASN A 154 -42.12 -32.48 35.63
CA ASN A 154 -43.39 -32.73 34.94
C ASN A 154 -43.70 -34.22 34.77
N GLU A 155 -42.68 -35.06 34.56
CA GLU A 155 -42.85 -36.51 34.47
C GLU A 155 -43.24 -37.12 35.82
N THR A 156 -42.61 -36.69 36.91
CA THR A 156 -42.97 -37.09 38.28
C THR A 156 -44.40 -36.67 38.63
N LEU A 157 -44.78 -35.42 38.35
CA LEU A 157 -46.15 -34.94 38.58
C LEU A 157 -47.21 -35.72 37.79
N ARG A 158 -46.87 -36.17 36.58
CA ARG A 158 -47.77 -37.04 35.79
C ARG A 158 -47.93 -38.42 36.41
N GLN A 159 -46.86 -39.00 36.96
CA GLN A 159 -46.94 -40.29 37.66
C GLN A 159 -47.75 -40.20 38.95
N ASP A 160 -47.59 -39.11 39.71
CA ASP A 160 -48.38 -38.90 40.93
C ASP A 160 -49.86 -38.68 40.61
N LYS A 161 -50.17 -37.93 39.55
CA LYS A 161 -51.54 -37.73 39.09
C LYS A 161 -52.20 -39.04 38.67
N THR A 162 -51.53 -39.88 37.87
CA THR A 162 -52.10 -41.16 37.44
C THR A 162 -52.28 -42.14 38.59
N LYS A 163 -51.36 -42.15 39.56
CA LYS A 163 -51.50 -42.94 40.79
C LYS A 163 -52.72 -42.51 41.60
N LEU A 164 -52.94 -41.21 41.75
CA LEU A 164 -54.09 -40.66 42.48
C LEU A 164 -55.42 -40.94 41.75
N GLU A 165 -55.46 -40.80 40.42
CA GLU A 165 -56.65 -41.13 39.61
C GLU A 165 -57.02 -42.62 39.69
N ASN A 166 -56.03 -43.53 39.70
CA ASN A 166 -56.29 -44.96 39.88
C ASN A 166 -56.85 -45.27 41.28
N GLN A 167 -56.32 -44.63 42.33
CA GLN A 167 -56.86 -44.77 43.69
C GLN A 167 -58.29 -44.25 43.81
N LEU A 168 -58.61 -43.14 43.13
CA LEU A 168 -59.97 -42.60 43.08
C LEU A 168 -60.92 -43.57 42.37
N LYS A 169 -60.54 -44.13 41.22
CA LYS A 169 -61.35 -45.12 40.50
C LYS A 169 -61.55 -46.42 41.27
N GLU A 170 -60.55 -46.89 42.01
CA GLU A 170 -60.69 -48.06 42.89
C GLU A 170 -61.69 -47.77 44.02
N THR A 171 -61.65 -46.57 44.61
CA THR A 171 -62.58 -46.13 45.66
C THR A 171 -64.01 -45.97 45.11
N GLU A 172 -64.16 -45.39 43.92
CA GLU A 172 -65.45 -45.23 43.24
C GLU A 172 -66.01 -46.56 42.76
N SER A 173 -65.19 -47.50 42.29
CA SER A 173 -65.64 -48.85 41.89
C SER A 173 -66.05 -49.70 43.10
N GLN A 174 -65.39 -49.50 44.25
CA GLN A 174 -65.86 -50.07 45.53
C GLN A 174 -67.16 -49.42 46.03
N THR A 175 -67.46 -48.19 45.60
CA THR A 175 -68.70 -47.47 45.93
C THR A 175 -69.84 -47.78 44.93
N ALA A 176 -69.52 -48.03 43.66
CA ALA A 176 -70.47 -48.28 42.56
C ALA A 176 -70.69 -49.77 42.23
N SER A 177 -70.03 -50.70 42.94
CA SER A 177 -70.53 -52.09 43.11
C SER A 177 -71.88 -52.14 43.85
N SER A 178 -72.40 -50.99 44.27
CA SER A 178 -73.80 -50.72 44.57
C SER A 178 -74.30 -49.63 43.61
N HIS A 179 -75.30 -50.01 42.80
CA HIS A 179 -76.07 -49.25 41.81
C HIS A 179 -75.68 -49.38 40.33
N GLU A 180 -76.44 -50.28 39.71
CA GLU A 180 -76.65 -50.51 38.29
C GLU A 180 -77.22 -49.28 37.55
N ASP A 181 -76.90 -49.31 36.26
CA ASP A 181 -77.77 -49.06 35.13
C ASP A 181 -77.87 -47.69 34.45
N THR A 182 -77.61 -47.81 33.15
CA THR A 182 -78.20 -47.09 32.03
C THR A 182 -77.63 -45.71 31.71
N GLY A 183 -76.96 -45.68 30.56
CA GLY A 183 -77.51 -44.80 29.52
C GLY A 183 -76.50 -43.94 28.77
N SER A 184 -76.08 -44.49 27.63
CA SER A 184 -76.23 -43.84 26.33
C SER A 184 -75.33 -42.66 25.95
N SER A 185 -74.82 -42.82 24.73
CA SER A 185 -74.70 -41.77 23.71
C SER A 185 -73.55 -40.78 23.86
N SER A 186 -72.82 -40.41 22.81
CA SER A 186 -72.87 -40.74 21.39
C SER A 186 -71.77 -39.93 20.71
N ASN A 187 -71.29 -40.42 19.57
CA ASN A 187 -70.84 -39.62 18.42
C ASN A 187 -69.50 -38.89 18.59
N ASN A 188 -68.60 -38.82 17.60
CA ASN A 188 -68.62 -39.10 16.17
C ASN A 188 -67.12 -39.19 15.77
N THR A 189 -66.70 -40.16 14.95
CA THR A 189 -66.69 -40.08 13.47
C THR A 189 -65.79 -38.94 12.99
N SER A 190 -64.84 -39.05 12.08
CA SER A 190 -64.18 -40.08 11.29
C SER A 190 -63.24 -39.30 10.35
N LYS A 191 -62.36 -40.04 9.65
CA LYS A 191 -61.65 -39.68 8.42
C LYS A 191 -60.46 -38.72 8.64
N SER A 192 -59.23 -39.21 8.45
CA SER A 192 -58.66 -39.53 7.12
C SER A 192 -58.74 -38.32 6.21
N ASP A 193 -57.67 -37.54 6.18
CA ASP A 193 -57.04 -37.19 4.93
C ASP A 193 -55.57 -36.87 5.22
N GLU A 194 -54.71 -37.63 4.58
CA GLU A 194 -53.33 -37.26 4.33
C GLU A 194 -53.31 -35.82 3.83
N THR A 195 -52.61 -34.89 4.48
CA THR A 195 -51.97 -33.75 3.83
C THR A 195 -51.08 -33.02 4.84
N LYS A 196 -49.80 -32.99 4.50
CA LYS A 196 -48.75 -32.09 4.98
C LYS A 196 -48.52 -32.11 6.48
N THR A 197 -47.47 -32.84 6.86
CA THR A 197 -46.64 -32.53 8.02
C THR A 197 -46.59 -31.01 8.21
N ALA A 198 -47.33 -30.53 9.20
CA ALA A 198 -47.06 -29.26 9.85
C ALA A 198 -45.78 -29.48 10.65
N ASP A 199 -44.67 -29.68 9.93
CA ASP A 199 -43.35 -29.68 10.50
C ASP A 199 -43.13 -28.24 10.92
N LYS A 200 -43.39 -27.98 12.20
CA LYS A 200 -42.74 -26.93 12.96
C LYS A 200 -41.25 -27.21 12.84
N ALA A 201 -40.65 -26.78 11.73
CA ALA A 201 -39.23 -26.85 11.53
C ALA A 201 -38.64 -26.08 12.72
N GLU A 202 -37.95 -26.79 13.60
CA GLU A 202 -37.18 -26.18 14.67
C GLU A 202 -36.03 -25.38 14.01
N GLY A 203 -36.35 -24.17 13.57
CA GLY A 203 -35.47 -23.29 12.79
C GLY A 203 -36.13 -22.76 11.51
N CYS A 204 -35.75 -21.54 11.12
CA CYS A 204 -36.26 -20.85 9.94
C CYS A 204 -35.67 -21.43 8.65
N ASN A 205 -36.09 -22.65 8.33
CA ASN A 205 -35.54 -23.47 7.27
C ASN A 205 -36.52 -23.61 6.08
N ILE A 206 -37.57 -22.79 6.01
CA ILE A 206 -38.48 -22.80 4.86
C ILE A 206 -37.99 -21.74 3.88
N LYS A 207 -37.56 -22.16 2.69
CA LYS A 207 -37.00 -21.27 1.66
C LYS A 207 -38.10 -20.69 0.79
N GLY A 208 -38.24 -19.37 0.75
CA GLY A 208 -39.09 -18.64 -0.20
C GLY A 208 -38.34 -18.30 -1.48
N SER A 209 -38.74 -18.85 -2.63
CA SER A 209 -38.20 -18.49 -3.94
C SER A 209 -38.77 -17.15 -4.45
N ARG A 210 -38.00 -16.41 -5.26
CA ARG A 210 -38.45 -15.17 -5.93
C ARG A 210 -39.73 -15.31 -6.76
N ASN A 211 -40.11 -16.55 -7.12
CA ASN A 211 -41.36 -16.85 -7.82
C ASN A 211 -42.58 -16.99 -6.89
N GLY A 212 -42.46 -16.62 -5.61
CA GLY A 212 -43.53 -16.73 -4.61
C GLY A 212 -43.86 -18.18 -4.23
N ILE A 213 -42.88 -19.09 -4.28
CA ILE A 213 -43.06 -20.50 -3.91
C ILE A 213 -42.20 -20.81 -2.69
N TYR A 214 -42.80 -21.39 -1.65
CA TYR A 214 -42.06 -21.86 -0.49
C TYR A 214 -41.64 -23.33 -0.64
N HIS A 215 -40.49 -23.68 -0.06
CA HIS A 215 -39.97 -25.03 -0.02
C HIS A 215 -39.64 -25.42 1.41
N THR A 216 -40.23 -26.50 1.89
CA THR A 216 -39.91 -27.11 3.19
C THR A 216 -38.69 -28.03 3.08
N PRO A 217 -37.89 -28.19 4.15
CA PRO A 217 -36.82 -29.19 4.20
C PRO A 217 -37.37 -30.59 3.86
N GLY A 218 -36.68 -31.31 2.98
CA GLY A 218 -37.11 -32.63 2.49
C GLY A 218 -38.07 -32.59 1.28
N SER A 219 -38.54 -31.41 0.85
CA SER A 219 -39.30 -31.30 -0.41
C SER A 219 -38.39 -31.45 -1.64
N THR A 220 -38.91 -32.00 -2.74
CA THR A 220 -38.16 -32.34 -3.97
C THR A 220 -37.37 -31.17 -4.59
N TYR A 221 -37.76 -29.93 -4.31
CA TYR A 221 -37.17 -28.72 -4.87
C TYR A 221 -36.40 -27.88 -3.84
N TYR A 222 -36.30 -28.35 -2.59
CA TYR A 222 -35.67 -27.61 -1.50
C TYR A 222 -34.20 -27.29 -1.76
N ASP A 223 -33.42 -28.29 -2.16
CA ASP A 223 -31.98 -28.13 -2.43
C ASP A 223 -31.71 -27.41 -3.75
N ARG A 224 -32.69 -27.41 -4.66
CA ARG A 224 -32.61 -26.68 -5.93
C ARG A 224 -32.80 -25.17 -5.78
N THR A 225 -33.32 -24.73 -4.64
CA THR A 225 -33.41 -23.31 -4.31
C THR A 225 -32.14 -22.89 -3.58
N THR A 226 -31.17 -22.35 -4.33
CA THR A 226 -29.86 -21.92 -3.82
C THR A 226 -29.83 -20.46 -3.37
N ASP A 227 -30.78 -19.64 -3.81
CA ASP A 227 -30.91 -18.21 -3.44
C ASP A 227 -32.35 -17.91 -2.97
N PRO A 228 -32.68 -18.20 -1.70
CA PRO A 228 -33.98 -17.86 -1.13
C PRO A 228 -34.12 -16.34 -0.97
N ALA A 229 -35.24 -15.79 -1.44
CA ALA A 229 -35.58 -14.38 -1.26
C ALA A 229 -35.95 -14.06 0.20
N GLU A 230 -36.59 -15.01 0.88
CA GLU A 230 -37.01 -14.89 2.27
C GLU A 230 -36.99 -16.27 2.93
N MET A 231 -36.74 -16.29 4.24
CA MET A 231 -36.69 -17.52 5.03
C MET A 231 -37.79 -17.48 6.08
N PHE A 232 -38.60 -18.53 6.15
CA PHE A 232 -39.73 -18.63 7.07
C PHE A 232 -39.50 -19.72 8.13
N CYS A 233 -40.12 -19.54 9.28
CA CYS A 233 -40.04 -20.46 10.42
C CYS A 233 -41.28 -21.36 10.52
N SER A 234 -42.35 -21.05 9.79
CA SER A 234 -43.49 -21.95 9.59
C SER A 234 -44.08 -21.83 8.19
N VAL A 235 -44.85 -22.84 7.78
CA VAL A 235 -45.60 -22.81 6.51
C VAL A 235 -46.67 -21.72 6.55
N GLU A 236 -47.31 -21.53 7.70
CA GLU A 236 -48.35 -20.51 7.91
C GLU A 236 -47.79 -19.09 7.70
N GLU A 237 -46.56 -18.84 8.18
CA GLU A 237 -45.87 -17.55 8.00
C GLU A 237 -45.57 -17.29 6.52
N ALA A 238 -45.06 -18.31 5.80
CA ALA A 238 -44.81 -18.21 4.37
C ALA A 238 -46.11 -17.93 3.57
N GLU A 239 -47.21 -18.59 3.93
CA GLU A 239 -48.51 -18.40 3.28
C GLU A 239 -49.10 -17.01 3.60
N ALA A 240 -48.94 -16.53 4.84
CA ALA A 240 -49.31 -15.15 5.21
C ALA A 240 -48.48 -14.09 4.48
N ALA A 241 -47.21 -14.38 4.18
CA ALA A 241 -46.35 -13.54 3.34
C ALA A 241 -46.69 -13.64 1.84
N GLY A 242 -47.66 -14.45 1.44
CA GLY A 242 -48.12 -14.59 0.05
C GLY A 242 -47.37 -15.64 -0.77
N TYR A 243 -46.55 -16.49 -0.14
CA TYR A 243 -45.91 -17.61 -0.81
C TYR A 243 -46.86 -18.81 -0.88
N ARG A 244 -46.80 -19.57 -1.97
CA ARG A 244 -47.62 -20.78 -2.19
C ARG A 244 -46.77 -22.05 -2.24
N ALA A 245 -47.42 -23.19 -2.03
CA ALA A 245 -46.77 -24.49 -2.19
C ALA A 245 -46.37 -24.76 -3.67
N PRO A 246 -45.37 -25.63 -3.91
CA PRO A 246 -45.03 -26.10 -5.24
C PRO A 246 -46.19 -26.89 -5.86
N LYS A 247 -46.41 -26.73 -7.17
CA LYS A 247 -47.35 -27.59 -7.92
C LYS A 247 -46.71 -28.98 -8.08
N ARG A 248 -47.51 -30.03 -7.94
CA ARG A 248 -47.11 -31.40 -8.25
C ARG A 248 -46.91 -31.56 -9.75
#